data_AF-U6D292-F1
#
_entry.id   AF-U6D292-F1
#
_cell.length_a   1.000
_cell.length_b   1.000
_cell.length_c   1.000
_cell.angle_alpha   90.00
_cell.angle_beta   90.00
_cell.angle_gamma   90.00
#
_symmetry.space_group_name_H-M   'P 1'
#
loop_
_entity.id
_entity.type
_entity.pdbx_description
1 polymer ?
#
loop_
_entity_poly.entity_id
_entity_poly.type
_entity_poly.pdbx_seq_one_letter_code
_entity_poly.pdbx_strand_id
1 'polypeptide(L)'
;VIGLLDVFTPDETLDDFTDFYLVMPFMGTDLGKLMKHEKLSEDRIQFLVYQMLKGLKYIHAAGIIHRDLKPGNLAVNEDCE
;
A
#
# COMPACT_ATOMS: atom_id res chain seq x y z
N VAL A 1 1.24 6.16 2.35
CA VAL A 1 0.06 5.91 1.47
C VAL A 1 0.61 5.64 0.09
N ILE A 2 0.25 4.53 -0.55
CA ILE A 2 0.79 4.18 -1.87
C ILE A 2 0.32 5.20 -2.91
N GLY A 3 1.24 5.63 -3.78
CA GLY A 3 0.97 6.58 -4.86
C GLY A 3 1.13 5.91 -6.22
N LEU A 4 0.60 6.55 -7.25
CA LEU A 4 0.79 6.13 -8.64
C LEU A 4 2.08 6.75 -9.18
N LEU A 5 2.88 5.93 -9.85
CA LEU A 5 4.02 6.35 -10.65
C LEU A 5 3.62 6.57 -12.11
N ASP A 6 2.74 5.71 -12.63
CA ASP A 6 2.26 5.76 -14.00
C ASP A 6 0.89 5.09 -14.11
N VAL A 7 0.16 5.43 -15.17
CA VAL A 7 -1.12 4.83 -15.56
C VAL A 7 -1.14 4.72 -17.07
N PHE A 8 -1.30 3.50 -17.58
CA PHE A 8 -1.29 3.27 -19.02
C PHE A 8 -2.31 2.21 -19.44
N THR A 9 -2.64 2.21 -20.72
CA THR A 9 -3.39 1.16 -21.41
C THR A 9 -2.64 0.82 -22.70
N PRO A 10 -2.61 -0.45 -23.13
CA PRO A 10 -2.10 -0.79 -24.45
C PRO A 10 -3.04 -0.38 -25.58
N ASP A 11 -4.30 -0.03 -25.28
CA ASP A 11 -5.33 0.23 -26.28
C ASP A 11 -5.18 1.64 -26.86
N GLU A 12 -5.16 1.76 -28.19
CA GLU A 12 -4.91 3.03 -28.88
C GLU A 12 -6.15 3.91 -29.01
N THR A 13 -7.34 3.31 -28.96
CA THR A 13 -8.62 4.01 -29.13
C THR A 13 -9.59 3.69 -28.00
N LEU A 14 -10.59 4.56 -27.82
CA LEU A 14 -11.64 4.33 -26.84
C LEU A 14 -12.55 3.16 -27.22
N ASP A 15 -12.73 2.90 -28.51
CA ASP A 15 -13.60 1.82 -29.00
C ASP A 15 -13.02 0.44 -28.65
N ASP A 16 -11.68 0.35 -28.53
CA ASP A 16 -10.95 -0.87 -28.16
C ASP A 16 -10.61 -0.94 -26.66
N PHE A 17 -10.92 0.10 -25.87
CA PHE A 17 -10.47 0.22 -24.49
C PHE A 17 -11.12 -0.81 -23.58
N THR A 18 -10.33 -1.80 -23.13
CA THR A 18 -10.80 -2.84 -22.20
C THR A 18 -10.13 -2.74 -20.84
N ASP A 19 -8.84 -2.43 -20.82
CA ASP A 19 -8.02 -2.55 -19.62
C ASP A 19 -7.09 -1.35 -19.44
N PHE A 20 -6.74 -1.08 -18.18
CA PHE A 20 -5.68 -0.15 -17.83
C PHE A 20 -4.88 -0.69 -16.64
N TYR A 21 -3.64 -0.25 -16.54
CA TYR A 21 -2.68 -0.71 -15.56
C TYR A 21 -2.25 0.46 -14.68
N LEU A 22 -2.10 0.17 -13.39
CA LEU A 22 -1.63 1.11 -12.38
C LEU A 22 -0.21 0.71 -11.97
N VAL A 23 0.75 1.61 -12.15
CA VAL A 23 2.14 1.41 -11.73
C VAL A 23 2.35 2.10 -10.39
N MET A 24 2.91 1.36 -9.43
CA MET A 24 3.19 1.83 -8.08
C MET A 24 4.61 1.40 -7.67
N PRO A 25 5.25 2.07 -6.70
CA PRO A 25 6.53 1.62 -6.17
C PRO A 25 6.41 0.19 -5.61
N PHE A 26 7.37 -0.67 -5.96
CA PHE A 26 7.44 -2.01 -5.39
C PHE A 26 7.96 -1.94 -3.96
N MET A 27 7.20 -2.50 -3.04
CA MET A 27 7.51 -2.47 -1.60
C MET A 27 8.01 -3.82 -1.07
N GLY A 28 8.32 -4.82 -1.88
CA GLY A 28 8.82 -6.10 -1.36
C GLY A 28 7.72 -7.06 -0.89
N THR A 29 7.10 -6.80 0.27
CA THR A 29 6.10 -7.70 0.87
C THR A 29 4.92 -6.96 1.50
N ASP A 30 3.96 -7.71 2.01
CA ASP A 30 2.86 -7.22 2.86
C ASP A 30 3.07 -7.64 4.31
N LEU A 31 2.51 -6.86 5.25
CA LEU A 31 2.61 -7.11 6.68
C LEU A 31 2.07 -8.50 7.07
N GLY A 32 1.05 -8.99 6.35
CA GLY A 32 0.45 -10.30 6.61
C GLY A 32 1.43 -11.45 6.37
N LYS A 33 2.25 -11.37 5.31
CA LYS A 33 3.35 -12.30 5.06
C LYS A 33 4.49 -12.08 6.04
N LEU A 34 4.89 -10.83 6.29
CA LEU A 34 5.99 -10.50 7.20
C LEU A 34 5.77 -11.12 8.59
N MET A 35 4.56 -10.97 9.15
CA MET A 35 4.19 -11.52 10.46
C MET A 35 4.21 -13.06 10.55
N LYS A 36 4.16 -13.77 9.42
CA LYS A 36 4.25 -15.23 9.38
C LYS A 36 5.69 -15.72 9.32
N HIS A 37 6.58 -14.93 8.71
CA HIS A 37 7.98 -15.31 8.51
C HIS A 37 8.90 -14.79 9.62
N GLU A 38 8.54 -13.67 10.26
CA GLU A 38 9.37 -13.02 11.28
C GLU A 38 8.57 -12.68 12.54
N LYS A 39 9.23 -12.76 13.69
CA LYS A 39 8.74 -12.14 14.92
C LYS A 39 9.15 -10.67 14.91
N LEU A 40 8.16 -9.78 14.99
CA LEU A 40 8.40 -8.34 15.09
C LEU A 40 8.80 -7.97 16.52
N SER A 41 9.85 -7.16 16.65
CA SER A 41 10.22 -6.53 17.92
C SER A 41 9.21 -5.45 18.33
N GLU A 42 9.21 -5.05 19.60
CA GLU A 42 8.35 -3.96 20.09
C GLU A 42 8.60 -2.65 19.30
N ASP A 43 9.87 -2.31 19.05
CA ASP A 43 10.24 -1.13 18.26
C ASP A 43 9.67 -1.17 16.83
N ARG A 44 9.75 -2.33 16.16
CA ARG A 44 9.18 -2.51 14.82
C ARG A 44 7.66 -2.39 14.83
N ILE A 45 7.00 -2.98 15.83
CA ILE A 45 5.54 -2.88 15.98
C ILE A 45 5.14 -1.42 16.18
N GLN A 46 5.81 -0.70 17.08
CA GLN A 46 5.54 0.71 17.34
C GLN A 46 5.71 1.55 16.06
N PHE A 47 6.80 1.33 15.32
CA PHE A 47 7.06 2.03 14.07
C PHE A 47 5.99 1.76 13.00
N LEU A 48 5.64 0.50 12.76
CA LEU A 48 4.60 0.12 11.80
C LEU A 48 3.25 0.74 12.14
N VAL A 49 2.83 0.66 13.41
CA VAL A 49 1.57 1.25 13.87
C VAL A 49 1.59 2.77 13.71
N TYR A 50 2.71 3.42 14.02
CA TYR A 50 2.88 4.86 13.81
C TYR A 50 2.70 5.25 12.34
N GLN A 51 3.34 4.54 11.42
CA GLN A 51 3.23 4.80 9.98
C GLN A 51 1.79 4.55 9.48
N MET A 52 1.13 3.48 9.95
CA MET A 52 -0.28 3.21 9.65
C MET A 52 -1.19 4.36 10.09
N LEU A 53 -1.03 4.84 11.33
CA LEU A 53 -1.83 5.94 11.87
C LEU A 53 -1.58 7.27 11.14
N LYS A 54 -0.34 7.55 10.73
CA LYS A 54 -0.04 8.71 9.87
C LYS A 54 -0.72 8.61 8.52
N GLY A 55 -0.67 7.42 7.89
CA GLY A 55 -1.37 7.18 6.63
C GLY A 55 -2.88 7.35 6.76
N LEU A 56 -3.48 6.80 7.81
CA LEU A 56 -4.92 6.96 8.09
C LEU A 56 -5.29 8.42 8.36
N LYS A 57 -4.47 9.16 9.12
CA LYS A 57 -4.68 10.60 9.34
C LYS A 57 -4.75 11.35 8.01
N TYR A 58 -3.84 11.06 7.07
CA TYR A 58 -3.85 11.66 5.74
C TYR A 58 -5.12 11.31 4.96
N ILE A 59 -5.48 10.02 4.90
CA ILE A 59 -6.69 9.54 4.19
C ILE A 59 -7.96 10.16 4.78
N HIS A 60 -8.09 10.19 6.10
CA HIS A 60 -9.27 10.72 6.79
C HIS A 60 -9.36 12.25 6.70
N ALA A 61 -8.24 12.96 6.67
CA ALA A 61 -8.23 14.41 6.44
C ALA A 61 -8.77 14.78 5.04
N ALA A 62 -8.67 13.88 4.07
CA ALA A 62 -9.28 14.00 2.74
C ALA A 62 -10.76 13.54 2.69
N GLY A 63 -11.36 13.16 3.83
CA GLY A 63 -12.76 12.69 3.90
C GLY A 63 -12.97 11.26 3.38
N ILE A 64 -11.90 10.50 3.14
CA ILE A 64 -11.97 9.13 2.63
C ILE A 64 -11.91 8.14 3.80
N ILE A 65 -12.66 7.04 3.70
CA ILE A 65 -12.59 5.92 4.66
C ILE A 65 -12.02 4.71 3.91
N HIS A 66 -10.92 4.11 4.40
CA HIS A 66 -10.28 2.97 3.74
C HIS A 66 -11.19 1.73 3.66
N ARG A 67 -11.99 1.46 4.70
CA ARG A 67 -12.98 0.35 4.82
C ARG A 67 -12.46 -1.09 4.82
N ASP A 68 -11.26 -1.35 4.31
CA ASP A 68 -10.64 -2.69 4.26
C ASP A 68 -9.19 -2.67 4.77
N LEU A 69 -8.96 -2.07 5.93
CA LEU A 69 -7.62 -2.06 6.52
C LEU A 69 -7.31 -3.42 7.15
N LYS A 70 -6.34 -4.14 6.58
CA LYS A 70 -5.89 -5.46 7.03
C LYS A 70 -4.40 -5.66 6.69
N PRO A 71 -3.69 -6.62 7.32
CA PRO A 71 -2.25 -6.80 7.09
C PRO A 71 -1.85 -6.98 5.62
N GLY A 72 -2.67 -7.63 4.80
CA GLY A 72 -2.40 -7.81 3.36
C GLY A 72 -2.48 -6.52 2.52
N ASN A 73 -3.05 -5.45 3.06
CA ASN A 73 -3.16 -4.14 2.40
C ASN A 73 -2.10 -3.14 2.91
N LEU A 74 -1.13 -3.61 3.71
CA LEU A 74 -0.05 -2.82 4.27
C LEU A 74 1.26 -3.31 3.67
N ALA A 75 1.74 -2.60 2.66
CA ALA A 75 2.99 -2.92 1.99
C ALA A 75 4.19 -2.43 2.82
N VAL A 76 5.23 -3.26 2.95
CA VAL A 76 6.41 -3.02 3.82
C VAL A 76 7.68 -3.41 3.08
N ASN A 77 8.60 -2.45 2.92
CA ASN A 77 9.91 -2.63 2.28
C ASN A 77 10.93 -3.32 3.19
N GLU A 78 12.07 -3.73 2.62
CA GLU A 78 13.14 -4.43 3.33
C GLU A 78 13.73 -3.59 4.47
N ASP A 79 13.72 -2.26 4.32
CA ASP A 79 14.19 -1.31 5.33
C ASP A 79 13.21 -1.16 6.51
N CYS A 80 11.99 -1.71 6.39
CA CYS A 80 10.90 -1.53 7.35
C CYS A 80 10.66 -0.05 7.68
N GLU A 81 10.79 0.84 6.70
CA GLU A 81 10.49 2.29 6.76
C GLU A 81 9.04 2.62 6.38
#